data_AF-A0A528AKL7-F1
#
_entry.id   AF-A0A528AKL7-F1
#
_cell.length_a   1.000
_cell.length_b   1.000
_cell.length_c   1.000
_cell.angle_alpha   90.00
_cell.angle_beta   90.00
_cell.angle_gamma   90.00
#
_symmetry.space_group_name_H-M   'P 1'
#
loop_
_entity.id
_entity.type
_entity.pdbx_description
1 polymer ?
#
loop_
_entity_poly.entity_id
_entity_poly.type
_entity_poly.pdbx_seq_one_letter_code
_entity_poly.pdbx_strand_id
1 'polypeptide(L)' 'ARMLLGLNAPSSGKAVFAGQNIFEMNEKRLMAFRRKVQMVFQDPYGSMNPRMRVYSIISEPWVIHRDILSKNRWK' A
#
# COMPACT_ATOMS: atom_id res chain seq x y z
N ALA A 1 12.48 -4.81 -1.94
CA ALA A 1 11.24 -4.15 -1.43
C ALA A 1 9.99 -5.04 -1.45
N ARG A 2 9.73 -5.87 -2.49
CA ARG A 2 8.49 -6.68 -2.60
C ARG A 2 8.22 -7.66 -1.43
N MET A 3 9.27 -8.25 -0.83
CA MET A 3 9.12 -9.11 0.36
C MET A 3 8.53 -8.36 1.57
N LEU A 4 8.95 -7.12 1.82
CA LEU A 4 8.48 -6.34 2.97
C LEU A 4 6.99 -5.97 2.88
N LEU A 5 6.40 -5.99 1.69
CA LEU A 5 4.98 -5.72 1.45
C LEU A 5 4.12 -7.00 1.47
N GLY A 6 4.75 -8.15 1.72
CA GLY A 6 4.10 -9.46 1.66
C GLY A 6 3.65 -9.84 0.25
N LEU A 7 4.29 -9.29 -0.79
CA LEU A 7 4.01 -9.66 -2.19
C LEU A 7 4.73 -10.95 -2.60
N ASN A 8 5.81 -11.32 -1.89
CA ASN A 8 6.53 -12.58 -2.01
C ASN A 8 6.70 -13.18 -0.61
N ALA A 9 6.51 -14.49 -0.47
CA ALA A 9 6.78 -15.20 0.78
C ALA A 9 8.30 -15.27 1.05
N PRO A 10 8.76 -15.01 2.29
CA PRO A 10 10.16 -15.16 2.66
C PRO A 10 10.54 -16.64 2.75
N SER A 11 11.71 -17.01 2.25
CA SER A 11 12.25 -18.37 2.44
C SER A 11 12.63 -18.64 3.90
N SER A 12 13.11 -17.61 4.62
CA SER A 12 13.40 -17.62 6.05
C SER A 12 13.62 -16.20 6.57
N GLY A 13 13.70 -16.04 7.90
CA GLY A 13 14.02 -14.77 8.57
C GLY A 13 12.79 -14.01 9.09
N LYS A 14 13.03 -12.78 9.56
CA LYS A 14 12.00 -11.89 10.11
C LYS A 14 12.16 -10.47 9.59
N ALA A 15 11.04 -9.80 9.33
CA ALA A 15 11.01 -8.38 8.99
C ALA A 15 10.21 -7.66 10.07
N VAL A 16 10.89 -6.83 10.87
CA VAL A 16 10.27 -6.17 12.01
C VAL A 16 9.91 -4.73 11.66
N PHE A 17 8.64 -4.36 11.84
CA PHE A 17 8.17 -2.98 11.75
C PHE A 17 7.42 -2.62 13.04
N ALA A 18 7.82 -1.52 13.68
CA ALA A 18 7.25 -1.07 14.95
C ALA A 18 7.17 -2.20 16.01
N GLY A 19 8.21 -3.04 16.10
CA GLY A 19 8.28 -4.16 17.04
C GLY A 19 7.48 -5.41 16.65
N GLN A 20 6.83 -5.44 15.49
CA GLN A 20 6.03 -6.58 15.03
C GLN A 20 6.65 -7.24 13.80
N ASN A 21 6.70 -8.58 13.77
CA ASN A 21 7.12 -9.33 12.58
C ASN A 21 6.01 -9.25 11.50
N ILE A 22 6.32 -8.60 10.38
CA ILE A 22 5.39 -8.42 9.25
C ILE A 22 5.01 -9.77 8.64
N PHE A 23 5.93 -10.73 8.63
CA PHE A 23 5.73 -12.04 8.01
C PHE A 23 4.74 -12.93 8.77
N GLU A 24 4.43 -12.59 10.02
CA GLU A 24 3.48 -13.32 10.87
C GLU A 24 2.13 -12.58 10.99
N MET A 25 1.94 -11.47 10.29
CA MET A 25 0.69 -10.70 10.33
C MET A 25 -0.43 -11.42 9.57
N ASN A 26 -1.60 -11.55 10.22
CA ASN A 26 -2.82 -11.95 9.52
C ASN A 26 -3.29 -10.85 8.54
N GLU A 27 -4.24 -11.18 7.67
CA GLU A 27 -4.73 -10.29 6.61
C GLU A 27 -5.17 -8.91 7.14
N LYS A 28 -5.91 -8.87 8.24
CA LYS A 28 -6.37 -7.62 8.87
C LYS A 28 -5.21 -6.74 9.35
N ARG A 29 -4.20 -7.34 9.99
CA ARG A 29 -3.00 -6.61 10.46
C ARG A 29 -2.14 -6.16 9.28
N LEU A 30 -2.02 -6.98 8.24
CA LEU A 30 -1.28 -6.65 7.03
C LEU A 30 -1.92 -5.49 6.27
N MET A 31 -3.26 -5.45 6.18
CA MET A 31 -3.99 -4.31 5.62
C MET A 31 -3.73 -3.01 6.40
N ALA A 32 -3.76 -3.07 7.73
CA ALA A 32 -3.46 -1.92 8.59
C ALA A 32 -2.00 -1.45 8.45
N PHE A 33 -1.06 -2.39 8.30
CA PHE A 33 0.34 -2.10 8.02
C PHE A 33 0.52 -1.40 6.66
N ARG A 34 -0.11 -1.91 5.59
CA ARG A 34 -0.05 -1.33 4.24
C ARG A 34 -0.58 0.11 4.17
N ARG A 35 -1.48 0.51 5.08
CA ARG A 35 -1.92 1.92 5.21
C ARG A 35 -0.88 2.84 5.85
N LYS A 36 0.10 2.29 6.57
CA LYS A 36 1.17 3.05 7.25
C LYS A 36 2.45 3.13 6.43
N VAL A 37 2.57 2.32 5.38
CA VAL A 37 3.78 2.20 4.57
C VAL A 37 3.43 2.36 3.10
N GLN A 38 3.89 3.46 2.50
CA GLN A 38 3.75 3.69 1.07
C GLN A 38 5.04 3.32 0.35
N MET A 39 4.93 2.50 -0.70
CA MET A 39 6.07 2.21 -1.56
C MET A 39 6.23 3.32 -2.60
N VAL A 40 7.45 3.86 -2.72
CA VAL A 40 7.85 4.73 -3.82
C VAL A 40 8.72 3.90 -4.75
N PHE A 41 8.27 3.69 -5.99
CA PHE A 41 9.02 2.95 -6.99
C PHE A 41 10.09 3.86 -7.63
N GLN A 42 11.26 3.29 -7.95
CA GLN A 42 12.34 4.04 -8.61
C GLN A 42 12.06 4.30 -10.09
N ASP A 43 11.19 3.51 -10.72
CA ASP A 43 10.66 3.76 -12.06
C ASP A 43 9.24 4.36 -11.96
N PRO A 44 9.09 5.69 -12.08
CA PRO A 44 7.79 6.32 -12.04
C PRO A 44 6.93 5.98 -13.28
N TYR A 45 7.54 5.67 -14.43
CA TYR A 45 6.80 5.39 -15.66
C TYR A 45 6.10 4.04 -15.62
N GLY A 46 6.78 3.00 -15.11
CA GLY A 46 6.19 1.66 -14.98
C GLY A 46 5.08 1.54 -13.92
N SER A 47 4.98 2.50 -13.00
CA SER A 47 3.98 2.51 -11.92
C SER A 47 2.72 3.34 -12.24
N MET A 48 2.72 4.08 -13.36
CA MET A 48 1.60 4.88 -13.81
C MET A 48 0.96 4.26 -15.05
N ASN A 49 -0.37 4.15 -15.07
CA ASN A 49 -1.09 3.76 -16.27
C ASN A 49 -1.29 4.98 -17.19
N PRO A 50 -0.60 5.08 -18.34
CA PRO A 50 -0.66 6.27 -19.20
C PRO A 50 -2.03 6.47 -19.86
N ARG A 51 -2.93 5.48 -19.78
CA ARG A 51 -4.32 5.60 -20.26
C ARG A 51 -5.26 6.24 -19.24
N MET A 52 -4.78 6.48 -18.01
CA MET A 52 -5.58 7.09 -16.95
C MET A 52 -5.22 8.57 -16.77
N ARG A 53 -6.23 9.38 -16.43
CA ARG A 53 -5.99 10.78 -16.08
C ARG A 53 -5.19 10.86 -14.78
N VAL A 54 -4.34 11.88 -14.65
CA VAL A 54 -3.59 12.18 -13.42
C VAL A 54 -4.52 12.24 -12.21
N TYR A 55 -5.68 12.90 -12.35
CA TYR A 55 -6.71 12.95 -11.30
C TYR A 55 -7.16 11.56 -10.85
N SER A 56 -7.41 10.64 -11.78
CA SER A 56 -7.85 9.28 -11.48
C SER A 56 -6.77 8.49 -10.74
N ILE A 57 -5.50 8.62 -11.15
CA ILE A 57 -4.37 7.97 -10.50
C ILE A 57 -4.20 8.48 -9.06
N ILE A 58 -4.28 9.80 -8.85
CA ILE A 58 -4.10 10.40 -7.51
C ILE A 58 -5.31 10.11 -6.60
N SER A 59 -6.53 10.03 -7.14
CA SER A 59 -7.74 9.79 -6.35
C SER A 59 -8.06 8.31 -6.10
N GLU A 60 -7.42 7.38 -6.81
CA GLU A 60 -7.64 5.93 -6.67
C GLU A 60 -7.50 5.43 -5.21
N PRO A 61 -6.47 5.83 -4.43
CA PRO A 61 -6.35 5.40 -3.04
C PRO A 61 -7.55 5.85 -2.18
N TRP A 62 -8.19 6.98 -2.50
CA TRP A 62 -9.34 7.50 -1.76
C TRP A 62 -10.61 6.69 -2.04
N VAL A 63 -10.75 6.18 -3.27
CA VAL A 63 -11.85 5.29 -3.65
C VAL A 63 -11.71 3.93 -2.96
N ILE A 64 -10.49 3.38 -2.92
CA ILE A 64 -10.18 2.10 -2.29
C ILE A 64 -10.32 2.19 -0.76
N HIS A 65 -9.87 3.30 -0.17
CA HIS A 65 -9.90 3.53 1.28
C HIS A 65 -10.94 4.59 1.65
N ARG A 66 -12.21 4.21 1.53
CA ARG A 66 -13.39 5.07 1.75
C ARG A 66 -13.48 5.74 3.12
N ASP A 67 -12.72 5.26 4.10
CA ASP A 67 -12.67 5.75 5.46
C ASP A 67 -11.58 6.80 5.72
N ILE A 68 -10.66 7.02 4.76
CA ILE A 68 -9.58 8.01 4.89
C ILE A 68 -10.07 9.45 4.64
N LEU A 69 -11.06 9.62 3.76
CA LEU A 69 -11.68 10.93 3.47
C LEU A 69 -13.18 10.86 3.72
N SER A 70 -13.66 11.69 4.66
CA SER A 70 -15.10 11.83 4.92
C SER A 70 -15.84 12.19 3.62
N LYS A 71 -16.91 11.45 3.29
CA LYS A 71 -17.73 11.65 2.08
C LYS A 71 -18.10 13.12 1.82
N ASN A 72 -18.32 13.89 2.89
CA ASN A 72 -18.69 15.32 2.82
C ASN A 72 -17.59 16.24 2.25
N ARG A 73 -16.39 15.71 1.96
CA ARG A 73 -15.27 16.45 1.35
C ARG A 73 -14.92 15.99 -0.07
N TRP A 74 -15.73 15.11 -0.67
CA TRP A 74 -15.61 14.76 -2.07
C TRP A 74 -16.18 15.94 -2.87
N LYS A 75 -15.30 16.76 -3.47
CA LYS A 75 -15.70 17.78 -4.44
C LYS A 75 -16.09 17.14 -5.76
#